data_AF-A0A9E3H116-F1
#
_entry.id   AF-A0A9E3H116-F1
#
_cell.length_a   1.000
_cell.length_b   1.000
_cell.length_c   1.000
_cell.angle_alpha   90.00
_cell.angle_beta   90.00
_cell.angle_gamma   90.00
#
_symmetry.space_group_name_H-M   'P 1'
#
loop_
_entity.id
_entity.type
_entity.pdbx_description
1 polymer ?
#
loop_
_entity_poly.entity_id
_entity_poly.type
_entity_poly.pdbx_seq_one_letter_code
_entity_poly.pdbx_strand_id
1 'polypeptide(L)' 'MPDNTNSVLAFGPFRLFPAERRLEKDGNPVRLGGRGLDLLIVLVERAGEVVPGQELLASVWRGVNV' A
#
# COMPACT_ATOMS: atom_id res chain seq x y z
N MET A 1 21.29 7.86 5.18
CA MET A 1 19.90 8.37 5.09
C MET A 1 19.07 7.28 4.42
N PRO A 2 17.90 6.88 4.94
CA PRO A 2 17.03 5.97 4.23
C PRO A 2 15.96 6.76 3.47
N ASP A 3 16.30 7.22 2.26
CA ASP A 3 15.34 7.85 1.33
C ASP A 3 14.57 6.78 0.54
N ASN A 4 14.04 5.74 1.20
CA ASN A 4 13.46 4.59 0.49
C ASN A 4 11.94 4.70 0.21
N THR A 5 11.25 5.75 0.66
CA THR A 5 9.79 5.91 0.42
C THR A 5 9.48 6.45 -0.98
N ASN A 6 10.49 6.84 -1.76
CA ASN A 6 10.33 7.31 -3.15
C ASN A 6 10.57 6.21 -4.20
N SER A 7 10.75 4.95 -3.76
CA SER A 7 10.94 3.82 -4.66
C SER A 7 9.57 3.32 -5.16
N VAL A 8 9.43 3.18 -6.48
CA VAL A 8 8.26 2.54 -7.09
C VAL A 8 8.26 1.07 -6.72
N LEU A 9 7.16 0.60 -6.12
CA LEU A 9 7.01 -0.79 -5.70
C LEU A 9 6.26 -1.57 -6.78
N ALA A 10 6.78 -2.74 -7.17
CA ALA A 10 6.18 -3.56 -8.21
C ALA A 10 5.81 -4.94 -7.69
N PHE A 11 4.61 -5.41 -8.03
CA PHE A 11 4.14 -6.76 -7.70
C PHE A 11 3.19 -7.25 -8.79
N GLY A 12 3.53 -8.35 -9.45
CA GLY A 12 2.79 -8.81 -10.63
C GLY A 12 2.68 -7.70 -11.70
N PRO A 13 1.50 -7.45 -12.29
CA PRO A 13 1.29 -6.39 -13.29
C PRO A 13 1.15 -5.00 -12.67
N PHE A 14 1.27 -4.87 -11.34
CA PHE A 14 1.01 -3.62 -10.63
C PHE A 14 2.28 -2.83 -10.36
N ARG A 15 2.15 -1.50 -10.49
CA ARG A 15 3.15 -0.53 -10.04
C ARG A 15 2.50 0.44 -9.07
N LEU A 16 3.03 0.48 -7.86
CA LEU A 16 2.59 1.35 -6.78
C LEU A 16 3.60 2.49 -6.64
N PHE A 17 3.08 3.71 -6.64
CA PHE A 17 3.81 4.95 -6.44
C PHE A 17 3.33 5.53 -5.09
N PRO A 18 3.96 5.17 -3.95
CA PRO A 18 3.48 5.57 -2.63
C PRO A 18 3.44 7.09 -2.45
N ALA A 19 4.49 7.79 -2.90
CA ALA A 19 4.61 9.24 -2.83
C ALA A 19 3.50 9.98 -3.61
N GLU A 20 3.07 9.41 -4.73
CA GLU A 20 2.00 9.98 -5.58
C GLU A 20 0.61 9.45 -5.23
N ARG A 21 0.52 8.52 -4.27
CA ARG A 21 -0.69 7.77 -3.95
C ARG A 21 -1.38 7.22 -5.21
N ARG A 22 -0.59 6.63 -6.12
CA ARG A 22 -1.05 6.12 -7.42
C ARG A 22 -0.75 4.63 -7.55
N LEU A 23 -1.70 3.89 -8.09
CA LEU A 23 -1.56 2.50 -8.49
C LEU A 23 -1.79 2.40 -10.00
N GLU A 24 -0.94 1.65 -10.69
CA GLU A 24 -1.11 1.29 -12.09
C GLU A 24 -1.16 -0.22 -12.23
N LYS A 25 -1.89 -0.69 -13.25
CA LYS A 25 -1.89 -2.08 -13.72
C LYS A 25 -1.58 -2.07 -15.21
N ASP A 26 -0.50 -2.73 -15.61
CA ASP A 26 -0.04 -2.76 -17.00
C ASP A 26 0.11 -1.34 -17.60
N GLY A 27 0.55 -0.38 -16.78
CA GLY A 27 0.70 1.04 -17.16
C GLY A 27 -0.59 1.87 -17.16
N ASN A 28 -1.74 1.28 -16.82
CA ASN A 28 -3.01 1.99 -16.74
C ASN A 28 -3.35 2.35 -15.28
N PRO A 29 -3.75 3.60 -14.97
CA PRO A 29 -4.14 3.98 -13.62
C PRO A 29 -5.33 3.15 -13.09
N VAL A 30 -5.18 2.62 -11.88
CA VAL A 30 -6.22 1.90 -11.16
C VAL A 30 -6.78 2.81 -10.08
N ARG A 31 -8.09 3.06 -10.14
CA ARG A 31 -8.78 3.79 -9.06
C ARG A 31 -8.92 2.88 -7.85
N LEU A 32 -8.20 3.20 -6.79
CA LEU A 32 -8.30 2.56 -5.49
C LEU A 32 -8.67 3.62 -4.45
N GLY A 33 -9.66 3.32 -3.60
CA GLY A 33 -10.03 4.22 -2.50
C GLY A 33 -8.85 4.43 -1.55
N GLY A 34 -8.76 5.61 -0.92
CA GLY A 34 -7.60 5.99 -0.09
C GLY A 34 -7.19 4.92 0.93
N ARG A 35 -8.14 4.35 1.67
CA ARG A 35 -7.86 3.27 2.64
C ARG A 35 -7.34 1.99 2.01
N GLY A 36 -7.88 1.62 0.85
CA GLY A 36 -7.41 0.44 0.12
C GLY A 36 -5.97 0.62 -0.36
N LEU A 37 -5.61 1.84 -0.74
CA LEU A 37 -4.24 2.18 -1.13
C LEU A 37 -3.30 2.21 0.07
N ASP A 38 -3.73 2.79 1.20
CA ASP A 38 -2.94 2.83 2.43
C ASP A 38 -2.67 1.41 2.94
N LEU A 39 -3.66 0.51 2.87
CA LEU A 39 -3.49 -0.91 3.17
C LEU A 39 -2.47 -1.56 2.24
N LEU A 40 -2.57 -1.30 0.94
CA LEU A 40 -1.67 -1.88 -0.04
C LEU A 40 -0.22 -1.42 0.19
N ILE A 41 -0.01 -0.14 0.56
CA ILE A 41 1.32 0.38 0.91
C ILE A 41 1.88 -0.39 2.11
N VAL A 42 1.12 -0.55 3.19
CA VAL A 42 1.57 -1.30 4.39
C VAL A 42 1.93 -2.74 4.05
N LEU A 43 1.11 -3.41 3.25
CA LEU A 43 1.35 -4.81 2.86
C LEU A 43 2.61 -4.96 2.00
N VAL A 44 2.86 -4.02 1.09
CA VAL A 44 4.01 -4.10 0.18
C VAL A 44 5.31 -3.67 0.89
N GLU A 45 5.26 -2.73 1.83
CA GLU A 45 6.41 -2.39 2.70
C GLU A 45 6.84 -3.56 3.59
N ARG A 46 5.89 -4.45 3.94
CA ARG A 46 6.10 -5.67 4.74
C ARG A 46 6.08 -6.94 3.88
N ALA A 47 6.36 -6.83 2.59
CA ALA A 47 6.29 -7.97 1.68
C ALA A 47 7.19 -9.12 2.14
N GLY A 48 6.61 -10.31 2.31
CA GLY A 48 7.31 -11.50 2.82
C GLY A 48 7.09 -11.77 4.31
N GLU A 49 6.48 -10.85 5.05
CA GLU A 49 6.06 -11.04 6.44
C GLU A 49 4.55 -11.29 6.53
N VAL A 50 4.14 -12.15 7.47
CA VAL A 50 2.71 -12.28 7.80
C VAL A 50 2.34 -11.09 8.68
N VAL A 51 1.57 -10.15 8.14
CA VAL A 51 1.05 -9.02 8.92
C VAL A 51 -0.23 -9.45 9.64
N PRO A 52 -0.27 -9.45 10.98
CA PRO A 52 -1.46 -9.82 11.73
C PRO A 52 -2.64 -8.89 11.39
N GLY A 53 -3.85 -9.47 11.28
CA GLY A 53 -5.05 -8.68 10.95
C GLY A 53 -5.31 -7.52 11.93
N GLN A 54 -4.94 -7.67 13.21
CA GLN A 54 -5.05 -6.61 14.21
C GLN A 54 -4.11 -5.42 13.91
N GLU A 55 -2.92 -5.66 13.37
CA GLU A 55 -1.99 -4.61 12.97
C GLU A 55 -2.43 -3.90 11.69
N LEU A 56 -3.03 -4.63 10.75
CA LEU A 56 -3.65 -4.05 9.56
C LEU A 56 -4.85 -3.15 9.92
N LEU A 57 -5.69 -3.60 10.85
CA LEU A 57 -6.80 -2.82 11.37
C LEU A 57 -6.31 -1.58 12.13
N ALA A 58 -5.27 -1.70 12.95
CA ALA A 58 -4.71 -0.58 13.70
C ALA A 58 -3.96 0.44 12.82
N SER A 59 -3.34 0.01 11.72
CA SER A 59 -2.58 0.89 10.81
C SER A 59 -3.47 1.63 9.82
N VAL A 60 -4.48 0.96 9.23
CA VAL A 60 -5.32 1.53 8.16
C VAL A 60 -6.69 2.01 8.66
N TRP A 61 -7.20 1.41 9.73
CA TRP A 61 -8.53 1.71 10.30
C TRP A 61 -8.46 2.33 11.71
N ARG A 62 -7.48 3.21 11.97
CA ARG A 62 -7.55 4.09 13.16
C ARG A 62 -8.85 4.91 13.12
N GLY A 63 -9.81 4.59 13.98
CA GLY A 63 -11.04 5.36 14.18
C GLY A 63 -12.30 4.83 13.48
N VAL A 64 -12.31 3.58 12.99
CA VAL A 64 -13.54 2.94 12.48
C VAL A 64 -13.99 1.88 13.47
N ASN A 65 -15.03 2.18 14.24
CA ASN A 65 -15.79 1.14 14.94
C ASN A 65 -16.50 0.30 13.88
N VAL A 66 -16.14 -0.97 13.80
CA VAL A 66 -16.90 -2.02 13.10
C VAL A 66 -17.78 -2.75 14.09
#